data_AF-A0A7J8YP12-F1
#
_entry.id   AF-A0A7J8YP12-F1
#
_cell.length_a   1.000
_cell.length_b   1.000
_cell.length_c   1.000
_cell.angle_alpha   90.00
_cell.angle_beta   90.00
_cell.angle_gamma   90.00
#
_symmetry.space_group_name_H-M   'P 1'
#
loop_
_entity.id
_entity.type
_entity.pdbx_description
1 polymer ?
#
loop_
_entity_poly.entity_id
_entity_poly.type
_entity_poly.pdbx_seq_one_letter_code
_entity_poly.pdbx_strand_id
1 'polypeptide(L)' 'MGFLQWLTWVFLQSSTSQCKIFCCALWAIWGDRNDRVHKKESKSGKEIGRFVNSYILELK' A
#
# COMPACT_ATOMS: atom_id res chain seq x y z
N MET A 1 -3.83 22.24 -0.52
CA MET A 1 -2.57 21.51 -0.21
C MET A 1 -2.28 20.58 -1.39
N GLY A 2 -1.08 20.59 -1.97
CA GLY A 2 -0.75 19.75 -3.12
C GLY A 2 -0.56 18.27 -2.73
N PHE A 3 -0.63 17.34 -3.69
CA PHE A 3 -0.45 15.90 -3.45
C PHE A 3 0.86 15.60 -2.71
N LEU A 4 1.98 16.14 -3.18
CA LEU A 4 3.29 15.94 -2.55
C LEU A 4 3.33 16.50 -1.13
N GLN A 5 2.69 17.65 -0.90
CA GLN A 5 2.65 18.29 0.40
C GLN A 5 1.80 17.50 1.41
N TRP A 6 0.68 16.93 0.95
CA TRP A 6 -0.13 16.01 1.73
C TRP A 6 0.62 14.71 2.04
N LEU A 7 1.31 14.15 1.05
CA LEU A 7 2.09 12.93 1.22
C LEU A 7 3.22 13.14 2.24
N THR A 8 3.98 14.23 2.11
CA THR A 8 5.02 14.61 3.08
C THR A 8 4.44 14.77 4.48
N TRP A 9 3.27 15.42 4.61
CA TRP A 9 2.60 15.57 5.89
C TRP A 9 2.21 14.21 6.50
N VAL A 10 1.65 13.28 5.72
CA VAL A 10 1.32 11.92 6.19
C VAL A 10 2.55 11.19 6.72
N PHE A 11 3.69 11.26 6.02
CA PHE A 11 4.93 10.62 6.46
C PHE A 11 5.52 11.27 7.71
N LEU A 12 5.44 12.60 7.83
CA LEU A 12 5.89 13.32 9.03
C LEU A 12 5.08 12.97 10.28
N GLN A 13 3.78 12.66 10.12
CA GLN A 13 2.90 12.28 11.23
C GLN A 13 2.94 10.78 11.56
N SER A 14 3.60 9.96 10.73
CA SER A 14 3.58 8.50 10.86
C SER A 14 4.86 7.96 11.48
N SER A 15 4.74 6.92 12.30
CA SER A 15 5.90 6.13 12.73
C SER A 15 6.53 5.37 11.56
N THR A 16 7.78 4.93 11.70
CA THR A 16 8.47 4.10 10.69
C THR A 16 7.66 2.86 10.30
N SER A 17 7.01 2.20 11.27
CA SER A 17 6.15 1.04 11.04
C SER A 17 4.92 1.39 10.17
N GLN A 18 4.28 2.53 10.46
CA GLN A 18 3.15 3.01 9.67
C GLN A 18 3.58 3.41 8.25
N CYS A 19 4.73 4.06 8.09
CA CYS A 19 5.29 4.38 6.78
C CYS A 19 5.55 3.11 5.94
N LYS A 20 6.08 2.05 6.54
CA LYS A 20 6.28 0.75 5.85
C LYS A 20 4.95 0.16 5.37
N ILE A 21 3.93 0.15 6.22
CA ILE A 21 2.58 -0.33 5.86
C ILE A 21 2.01 0.52 4.72
N PHE A 22 2.12 1.85 4.81
CA PHE A 22 1.63 2.78 3.80
C PHE A 22 2.29 2.54 2.43
N CYS A 23 3.61 2.46 2.37
CA CYS A 23 4.35 2.16 1.14
C CYS A 23 3.98 0.80 0.57
N CYS A 24 3.88 -0.23 1.42
CA CYS A 24 3.50 -1.58 0.99
C CYS A 24 2.07 -1.62 0.43
N ALA A 25 1.13 -0.91 1.06
CA ALA A 25 -0.23 -0.80 0.56
C ALA A 25 -0.31 -0.10 -0.80
N LEU A 26 0.43 1.00 -0.99
CA LEU A 26 0.52 1.67 -2.28
C LEU A 26 1.07 0.74 -3.38
N TRP A 27 2.13 0.00 -3.06
CA TRP A 27 2.72 -0.98 -3.98
C TRP A 27 1.74 -2.11 -4.31
N ALA A 28 1.03 -2.65 -3.32
CA ALA A 28 0.05 -3.71 -3.50
C ALA A 28 -1.15 -3.25 -4.36
N ILE A 29 -1.65 -2.02 -4.14
CA ILE A 29 -2.72 -1.43 -4.95
C ILE A 29 -2.25 -1.21 -6.39
N TRP A 30 -1.02 -0.72 -6.57
CA TRP A 30 -0.45 -0.55 -7.90
C TRP A 30 -0.31 -1.91 -8.64
N GLY A 31 0.15 -2.94 -7.93
CA GLY A 31 0.23 -4.31 -8.45
C GLY A 31 -1.14 -4.88 -8.83
N ASP A 32 -2.16 -4.70 -7.98
CA ASP A 32 -3.54 -5.12 -8.27
C ASP A 32 -4.12 -4.40 -9.49
N ARG A 33 -3.88 -3.08 -9.62
CA ARG A 33 -4.24 -2.33 -10.82
C ARG A 33 -3.56 -2.90 -12.07
N ASN A 34 -2.32 -3.34 -11.95
CA ASN A 34 -1.58 -3.95 -13.06
C ASN A 34 -2.16 -5.32 -13.45
N ASP A 35 -2.46 -6.17 -12.47
CA ASP A 35 -3.14 -7.45 -12.67
C ASP A 35 -4.51 -7.25 -13.34
N ARG A 36 -5.25 -6.22 -12.94
CA ARG A 36 -6.55 -5.89 -13.55
C ARG A 36 -6.45 -5.51 -15.02
N VAL A 37 -5.41 -4.77 -15.40
CA VAL A 37 -5.20 -4.35 -16.79
C VAL A 37 -4.73 -5.51 -17.65
N HIS A 38 -3.81 -6.34 -17.15
CA HIS A 38 -3.14 -7.36 -17.97
C HIS A 38 -3.76 -8.75 -17.89
N LYS A 39 -4.33 -9.11 -16.73
CA LYS A 39 -4.89 -10.43 -16.44
C LYS A 39 -6.41 -10.41 -16.28
N LYS A 40 -7.03 -9.23 -16.20
CA LYS A 40 -8.46 -9.03 -15.90
C LYS A 40 -8.87 -9.59 -14.53
N GLU A 41 -7.91 -9.74 -13.62
CA GLU A 41 -8.12 -10.18 -12.25
C GLU A 41 -8.12 -8.97 -11.31
N SER A 42 -8.83 -9.04 -10.19
CA SER A 42 -8.81 -7.98 -9.18
C SER A 42 -9.02 -8.54 -7.79
N LYS A 43 -8.29 -8.00 -6.83
CA LYS A 43 -8.42 -8.30 -5.40
C LYS A 43 -9.34 -7.27 -4.76
N SER A 44 -10.14 -7.71 -3.79
CA SER A 44 -10.88 -6.81 -2.93
C SER A 44 -9.94 -6.04 -1.99
N GLY A 45 -10.38 -4.89 -1.47
CA GLY A 45 -9.62 -4.13 -0.48
C GLY A 45 -9.26 -4.95 0.78
N LYS A 46 -10.13 -5.90 1.16
CA LYS A 46 -9.87 -6.82 2.28
C LYS A 46 -8.75 -7.82 1.97
N GLU A 47 -8.66 -8.29 0.72
CA GLU A 47 -7.57 -9.17 0.29
C GLU A 47 -6.25 -8.42 0.22
N ILE A 48 -6.25 -7.19 -0.31
CA ILE A 48 -5.07 -6.33 -0.33
C ILE A 48 -4.59 -6.04 1.10
N GLY A 49 -5.50 -5.69 2.02
CA GLY A 49 -5.14 -5.45 3.42
C GLY A 49 -4.55 -6.68 4.12
N ARG A 50 -5.10 -7.88 3.88
CA ARG A 50 -4.55 -9.14 4.38
C ARG A 50 -3.16 -9.43 3.82
N PHE A 51 -2.97 -9.19 2.52
CA PHE A 51 -1.68 -9.35 1.86
C PHE A 51 -0.62 -8.43 2.47
N VAL A 52 -0.92 -7.13 2.61
CA VAL A 52 0.00 -6.14 3.20
C VAL A 52 0.41 -6.54 4.62
N ASN A 53 -0.55 -6.93 5.47
CA ASN A 53 -0.23 -7.35 6.83
C ASN A 53 0.66 -8.60 6.86
N SER A 54 0.36 -9.60 6.03
CA SER A 54 1.15 -10.84 5.96
C SER A 54 2.57 -10.56 5.47
N TYR A 55 2.69 -9.76 4.41
CA TYR A 55 3.98 -9.38 3.83
C TYR A 55 4.85 -8.57 4.82
N ILE A 56 4.27 -7.62 5.54
CA ILE A 56 5.01 -6.85 6.57
C ILE A 56 5.47 -7.75 7.73
N LEU A 57 4.71 -8.78 8.08
CA LEU A 57 5.10 -9.75 9.10
C LEU A 57 6.27 -10.63 8.64
N GLU A 58 6.29 -11.04 7.37
CA GLU A 58 7.38 -11.84 6.78
C GLU A 58 8.70 -11.07 6.66
N LEU A 59 8.64 -9.73 6.54
CA LEU A 59 9.81 -8.87 6.46
C LEU A 59 10.46 -8.54 7.82
N LYS A 60 9.90 -9.03 8.93
CA LYS A 60 10.48 -8.89 10.27
C LYS A 60 11.37 -10.08 10.61
#